data_AF-A0A3D0Z0T4-F1
#
_entry.id   AF-A0A3D0Z0T4-F1
#
_cell.length_a   1.000
_cell.length_b   1.000
_cell.length_c   1.000
_cell.angle_alpha   90.00
_cell.angle_beta   90.00
_cell.angle_gamma   90.00
#
_symmetry.space_group_name_H-M   'P 1'
#
loop_
_entity.id
_entity.type
_entity.pdbx_description
1 polymer ?
#
loop_
_entity_poly.entity_id
_entity_poly.type
_entity_poly.pdbx_seq_one_letter_code
_entity_poly.pdbx_strand_id
1 'polypeptide(L)'
;RPKYPMINPAVEINPNHPNLTIWHNHIDVCVFIGVHCHYANVALKIIRGGTDCYTIALCGEVGHEDAMISLRDAGLQTLERLTAIVRKMKRKAGDGQ
;
A
#
# COMPACT_ATOMS: atom_id res chain seq x y z
N ARG A 1 3.35 -14.68 29.66
CA ARG A 1 2.71 -14.12 28.45
C ARG A 1 3.77 -13.31 27.70
N PRO A 2 4.03 -13.53 26.41
CA PRO A 2 4.94 -12.66 25.66
C PRO A 2 4.50 -11.20 25.84
N LYS A 3 5.45 -10.31 26.09
CA LYS A 3 5.16 -8.88 26.24
C LYS A 3 4.69 -8.37 24.87
N TYR A 4 3.45 -7.88 24.79
CA TYR A 4 2.92 -7.31 23.55
C TYR A 4 3.89 -6.20 23.08
N PRO A 5 4.10 -6.04 21.76
CA PRO A 5 4.99 -5.00 21.29
C PRO A 5 4.50 -3.63 21.76
N MET A 6 5.39 -2.82 22.32
CA MET A 6 5.08 -1.43 22.69
C MET A 6 5.15 -0.56 21.43
N ILE A 7 4.18 -0.74 20.53
CA ILE A 7 4.01 0.11 19.36
C ILE A 7 2.69 0.89 19.48
N ASN A 8 2.61 2.03 18.79
CA ASN A 8 1.34 2.70 18.58
C ASN A 8 0.68 2.15 17.30
N PRO A 9 -0.33 1.26 17.39
CA PRO A 9 -0.93 0.63 16.21
C PRO A 9 -1.70 1.63 15.33
N ALA A 10 -1.93 2.87 15.77
CA ALA A 10 -2.53 3.90 14.93
C ALA A 10 -1.56 4.46 13.88
N VAL A 11 -0.25 4.30 14.05
CA VAL A 11 0.75 4.99 13.21
C VAL A 11 1.98 4.15 12.85
N GLU A 12 2.28 3.08 13.59
CA GLU A 12 3.51 2.29 13.41
C GLU A 12 3.19 0.85 13.02
N ILE A 13 3.84 0.32 11.98
CA ILE A 13 3.81 -1.12 11.66
C ILE A 13 4.92 -1.84 12.41
N ASN A 14 4.54 -2.88 13.17
CA ASN A 14 5.51 -3.81 13.75
C ASN A 14 5.89 -4.89 12.72
N PRO A 15 7.18 -5.10 12.40
CA PRO A 15 7.61 -6.12 11.44
C PRO A 15 7.17 -7.55 11.79
N ASN A 16 7.03 -7.87 13.09
CA ASN A 16 6.62 -9.19 13.56
C ASN A 16 5.10 -9.34 13.67
N HIS A 17 4.36 -8.24 13.77
CA HIS A 17 2.90 -8.23 13.96
C HIS A 17 2.24 -7.07 13.18
N PRO A 18 2.36 -7.05 11.83
CA PRO A 18 1.84 -5.95 11.01
C PRO A 18 0.31 -5.89 11.02
N ASN A 19 -0.34 -7.01 11.31
CA ASN A 19 -1.78 -7.13 11.48
C ASN A 19 -2.35 -6.21 12.56
N LEU A 20 -1.56 -5.86 13.59
CA LEU A 20 -2.03 -4.96 14.65
C LEU A 20 -2.41 -3.59 14.10
N THR A 21 -1.57 -3.02 13.24
CA THR A 21 -1.78 -1.70 12.62
C THR A 21 -2.86 -1.77 11.55
N ILE A 22 -2.81 -2.79 10.69
CA ILE A 22 -3.76 -2.95 9.60
C ILE A 22 -5.19 -3.14 10.13
N TRP A 23 -5.38 -4.04 11.09
CA TRP A 23 -6.72 -4.30 11.64
C TRP A 23 -7.22 -3.17 12.55
N HIS A 24 -6.33 -2.54 13.33
CA HIS A 24 -6.73 -1.40 14.17
C HIS A 24 -7.28 -0.23 13.35
N ASN A 25 -6.71 0.01 12.17
CA ASN A 25 -7.12 1.12 11.30
C ASN A 25 -8.09 0.69 10.18
N HIS A 26 -8.53 -0.57 10.15
CA HIS A 26 -9.37 -1.12 9.07
C HIS A 26 -8.79 -0.83 7.67
N ILE A 27 -7.49 -1.09 7.49
CA ILE A 27 -6.80 -0.81 6.22
C ILE A 27 -7.06 -1.97 5.25
N ASP A 28 -7.89 -1.71 4.24
CA ASP A 28 -8.18 -2.67 3.16
C ASP A 28 -7.14 -2.60 2.03
N VAL A 29 -6.49 -1.45 1.85
CA VAL A 29 -5.56 -1.17 0.74
C VAL A 29 -4.31 -0.44 1.22
N CYS A 30 -3.14 -0.93 0.84
CA CYS A 30 -1.85 -0.25 1.01
C CYS A 30 -1.28 0.17 -0.34
N VAL A 31 -0.99 1.46 -0.51
CA VAL A 31 -0.42 2.02 -1.74
C VAL A 31 0.98 2.56 -1.46
N PHE A 32 1.99 2.02 -2.14
CA PHE A 32 3.38 2.45 -2.06
C PHE A 32 3.68 3.40 -3.21
N ILE A 33 4.05 4.65 -2.91
CA ILE A 33 4.33 5.69 -3.92
C ILE A 33 5.66 6.35 -3.59
N GLY A 34 6.62 6.30 -4.52
CA GLY A 34 7.92 6.96 -4.34
C GLY A 34 8.80 6.37 -3.22
N VAL A 35 8.52 5.14 -2.80
CA VAL A 35 9.33 4.43 -1.80
C VAL A 35 10.50 3.75 -2.51
N HIS A 36 11.72 3.92 -1.98
CA HIS A 36 12.91 3.27 -2.53
C HIS A 36 12.76 1.74 -2.55
N CYS A 37 13.21 1.10 -3.63
CA CYS A 37 12.80 -0.27 -3.96
C CYS A 37 13.10 -1.29 -2.85
N HIS A 38 14.25 -1.15 -2.21
CA HIS A 38 14.64 -2.01 -1.09
C HIS A 38 13.66 -1.94 0.09
N TYR A 39 13.23 -0.74 0.47
CA TYR A 39 12.28 -0.55 1.58
C TYR A 39 10.87 -0.99 1.22
N ALA A 40 10.45 -0.75 -0.02
CA ALA A 40 9.15 -1.21 -0.51
C ALA A 40 9.06 -2.75 -0.46
N ASN A 41 10.08 -3.48 -0.92
CA ASN A 41 10.10 -4.94 -0.88
C ASN A 41 10.07 -5.49 0.55
N VAL A 42 10.84 -4.90 1.48
CA VAL A 42 10.81 -5.32 2.89
C VAL A 42 9.42 -5.11 3.50
N ALA A 43 8.84 -3.93 3.29
CA ALA A 43 7.50 -3.61 3.80
C ALA A 43 6.42 -4.51 3.18
N LEU A 44 6.50 -4.80 1.87
CA LEU A 44 5.56 -5.70 1.19
C LEU A 44 5.61 -7.12 1.77
N LYS A 45 6.80 -7.66 2.03
CA LYS A 45 6.96 -8.98 2.67
C LYS A 45 6.37 -9.01 4.07
N ILE A 46 6.57 -7.95 4.85
CA ILE A 46 5.97 -7.81 6.18
C ILE A 46 4.45 -7.80 6.07
N ILE A 47 3.88 -6.89 5.29
CA ILE A 47 2.43 -6.72 5.18
C ILE A 47 1.77 -8.00 4.64
N ARG A 48 2.27 -8.55 3.53
CA ARG A 48 1.70 -9.76 2.94
C ARG A 48 1.91 -11.03 3.74
N GLY A 49 2.96 -11.09 4.56
CA GLY A 49 3.22 -12.22 5.44
C GLY A 49 2.25 -12.26 6.64
N GLY A 50 1.70 -11.11 7.05
CA GLY A 50 0.87 -11.01 8.24
C GLY A 50 -0.58 -10.57 7.99
N THR A 51 -0.94 -10.11 6.80
CA THR A 51 -2.27 -9.58 6.47
C THR A 51 -2.70 -9.88 5.03
N ASP A 52 -3.99 -9.75 4.76
CA ASP A 52 -4.65 -9.88 3.46
C ASP A 52 -4.90 -8.53 2.76
N CYS A 53 -4.35 -7.44 3.31
CA CYS A 53 -4.49 -6.09 2.77
C CYS A 53 -4.04 -6.02 1.30
N TYR A 54 -4.85 -5.38 0.46
CA TYR A 54 -4.57 -5.28 -0.98
C TYR A 54 -3.40 -4.32 -1.24
N THR A 55 -2.33 -4.81 -1.86
CA THR A 55 -1.10 -4.02 -2.03
C THR A 55 -0.91 -3.52 -3.46
N ILE A 56 -0.67 -2.22 -3.60
CA ILE A 56 -0.36 -1.55 -4.86
C ILE A 56 0.99 -0.86 -4.74
N ALA A 57 1.89 -1.04 -5.70
CA ALA A 57 3.15 -0.34 -5.75
C ALA A 57 3.30 0.48 -7.04
N LEU A 58 3.57 1.77 -6.89
CA LEU A 58 3.87 2.72 -7.97
C LEU A 58 5.36 3.07 -7.89
N CYS A 59 6.16 2.32 -8.64
CA CYS A 59 7.61 2.36 -8.61
C CYS A 59 8.15 3.17 -9.79
N GLY A 60 9.09 4.08 -9.55
CA GLY A 60 9.78 4.83 -10.59
C GLY A 60 10.80 4.02 -11.40
N GLU A 61 11.12 2.80 -10.93
CA GLU A 61 12.13 1.92 -11.52
C GLU A 61 11.48 0.62 -12.00
N VAL A 62 11.88 -0.53 -11.45
CA VAL A 62 11.62 -1.87 -11.99
C VAL A 62 10.27 -2.48 -11.56
N GLY A 63 9.58 -1.90 -10.58
CA GLY A 63 8.38 -2.49 -9.98
C GLY A 63 8.69 -3.45 -8.81
N HIS A 64 7.63 -4.01 -8.22
CA HIS A 64 7.67 -4.83 -7.02
C HIS A 64 6.88 -6.13 -7.22
N GLU A 65 7.59 -7.26 -7.31
CA GLU A 65 7.01 -8.59 -7.53
C GLU A 65 6.07 -9.03 -6.42
N ASP A 66 6.34 -8.59 -5.18
CA ASP A 66 5.51 -8.93 -4.03
C ASP A 66 4.19 -8.12 -4.01
N ALA A 67 4.06 -7.03 -4.76
CA ALA A 67 2.80 -6.26 -4.78
C ALA A 67 1.71 -6.96 -5.59
N MET A 68 0.44 -6.86 -5.19
CA MET A 68 -0.66 -7.42 -5.99
C MET A 68 -0.84 -6.68 -7.32
N ILE A 69 -0.63 -5.36 -7.30
CA ILE A 69 -0.47 -4.54 -8.50
C ILE A 69 0.87 -3.81 -8.40
N SER A 70 1.66 -3.87 -9.47
CA SER A 70 2.89 -3.08 -9.59
C SER A 70 2.91 -2.33 -10.92
N LEU A 71 3.12 -1.01 -10.85
CA LEU A 71 3.47 -0.18 -11.99
C LEU A 71 4.96 0.17 -11.89
N ARG A 72 5.70 -0.15 -12.94
CA ARG A 72 7.10 0.27 -13.16
C ARG A 72 7.14 1.61 -13.91
N ASP A 73 8.28 2.28 -13.89
CA ASP A 73 8.50 3.55 -14.59
C ASP A 73 7.42 4.62 -14.23
N ALA A 74 6.88 4.56 -13.01
CA ALA A 74 5.79 5.40 -12.52
C ALA A 74 6.31 6.75 -12.02
N GLY A 75 6.55 7.68 -12.95
CA GLY A 75 6.90 9.07 -12.67
C GLY A 75 5.70 9.99 -12.44
N LEU A 76 5.97 11.30 -12.25
CA LEU A 76 4.95 12.33 -11.99
C LEU A 76 3.82 12.33 -13.03
N GLN A 77 4.16 12.29 -14.33
CA GLN A 77 3.17 12.29 -15.41
C GLN A 77 2.23 11.07 -15.35
N THR A 78 2.77 9.90 -14.99
CA THR A 78 1.99 8.67 -14.81
C THR A 78 1.02 8.83 -13.64
N LEU A 79 1.46 9.41 -12.52
CA LEU A 79 0.63 9.68 -11.35
C LEU A 79 -0.48 10.70 -11.63
N GLU A 80 -0.17 11.77 -12.37
CA GLU A 80 -1.16 12.77 -12.81
C GLU A 80 -2.24 12.12 -13.69
N ARG A 81 -1.82 11.31 -14.66
CA ARG A 81 -2.74 10.56 -15.53
C ARG A 81 -3.60 9.58 -14.74
N LEU A 82 -3.00 8.80 -13.83
CA LEU A 82 -3.72 7.88 -12.96
C LEU A 82 -4.76 8.63 -12.12
N THR A 83 -4.38 9.74 -11.52
CA THR A 83 -5.29 10.60 -10.73
C THR A 83 -6.44 11.13 -11.58
N ALA A 84 -6.17 11.58 -12.80
CA ALA A 84 -7.20 12.06 -13.73
C ALA A 84 -8.19 10.95 -14.11
N ILE A 85 -7.70 9.74 -14.37
CA ILE A 85 -8.52 8.55 -14.65
C ILE A 85 -9.39 8.21 -13.43
N VAL A 86 -8.81 8.11 -12.23
CA VAL A 86 -9.55 7.81 -10.99
C VAL A 86 -10.64 8.85 -10.74
N ARG A 87 -10.34 10.15 -10.90
CA ARG A 87 -11.36 11.22 -10.77
C ARG A 87 -12.48 11.08 -11.80
N LYS A 88 -12.17 10.74 -13.05
CA LYS A 88 -13.16 10.50 -14.10
C LYS A 88 -14.04 9.29 -13.80
N MET A 89 -13.43 8.20 -13.33
CA MET A 89 -14.15 6.98 -12.94
C MET A 89 -15.06 7.22 -11.74
N LYS A 90 -14.59 7.97 -10.74
CA LYS A 90 -15.40 8.33 -9.57
C LYS A 90 -16.64 9.16 -9.94
N ARG A 91 -16.52 10.12 -10.88
CA ARG A 91 -17.68 10.86 -11.40
C ARG A 91 -18.69 9.93 -12.07
N LYS A 92 -18.22 9.10 -13.01
CA LYS A 92 -19.08 8.10 -13.68
C LYS A 92 -19.77 7.13 -12.73
N ALA A 93 -19.10 6.74 -11.64
CA ALA A 93 -19.68 5.87 -10.63
C ALA A 93 -20.68 6.59 -9.71
N GLY A 94 -20.48 7.89 -9.46
CA GLY A 94 -21.39 8.73 -8.67
C GLY A 94 -22.61 9.25 -9.44
N ASP A 95 -22.53 9.32 -10.77
CA ASP A 95 -23.64 9.72 -11.65
C ASP A 95 -24.65 8.59 -11.93
N GLY A 96 -24.48 7.43 -11.27
CA GLY A 96 -25.33 6.24 -11.39
C GLY A 96 -26.22 5.96 -10.18
N GLN A 97 -26.43 6.96 -9.31
CA GLN A 97 -27.33 6.89 -8.15
C GLN A 97 -28.42 7.95 -8.24
#